data_AF-A0A957CDW3-F1
#
_entry.id   AF-A0A957CDW3-F1
#
_cell.length_a   1.000
_cell.length_b   1.000
_cell.length_c   1.000
_cell.angle_alpha   90.00
_cell.angle_beta   90.00
_cell.angle_gamma   90.00
#
_symmetry.space_group_name_H-M   'P 1'
#
loop_
_entity.id
_entity.type
_entity.pdbx_description
1 polymer ?
#
loop_
_entity_poly.entity_id
_entity_poly.type
_entity_poly.pdbx_seq_one_letter_code
_entity_poly.pdbx_strand_id
1 'polypeptide(L)'
;MITVSVGALLAKTVTDSLGHLIYVVRAGDLIFYVGQSRRDVLTRFAEHVQKPSRLGQLIRLNAPASHDWLVDFYALADCTAFVRQKSLFALQAWQHFDMDMAEQAMIAAMRPVLNLDFNEKPTPLPARYRGHAALQLPKPVSNVSPTTSPQDRIWLNRMSLQGWVYEKTGTRTIWRHRSGKTLTEAEMAPYRYAGRVPRA
;
A
#
# COMPACT_ATOMS: atom_id res chain seq x y z
N MET A 1 -8.67 3.89 18.46
CA MET A 1 -8.54 3.42 17.06
C MET A 1 -9.64 2.43 16.70
N ILE A 2 -10.31 2.64 15.56
CA ILE A 2 -11.30 1.72 14.97
C ILE A 2 -10.77 1.27 13.59
N THR A 3 -10.92 0.01 13.24
CA THR A 3 -10.52 -0.51 11.92
C THR A 3 -11.73 -1.05 11.17
N VAL A 4 -11.91 -0.62 9.93
CA VAL A 4 -12.98 -1.08 9.03
C VAL A 4 -12.42 -1.42 7.65
N SER A 5 -13.18 -2.15 6.82
CA SER A 5 -12.79 -2.37 5.44
C SER A 5 -13.27 -1.25 4.52
N VAL A 6 -12.57 -1.04 3.40
CA VAL A 6 -13.04 -0.16 2.33
C VAL A 6 -14.39 -0.64 1.82
N GLY A 7 -14.62 -1.94 1.68
CA GLY A 7 -15.90 -2.51 1.28
C GLY A 7 -17.05 -2.10 2.21
N ALA A 8 -16.85 -2.15 3.53
CA ALA A 8 -17.85 -1.72 4.51
C ALA A 8 -18.16 -0.21 4.41
N LEU A 9 -17.13 0.62 4.17
CA LEU A 9 -17.31 2.06 3.94
C LEU A 9 -18.09 2.34 2.66
N LEU A 10 -17.77 1.63 1.56
CA LEU A 10 -18.50 1.76 0.30
C LEU A 10 -19.95 1.30 0.42
N ALA A 11 -20.20 0.25 1.20
CA ALA A 11 -21.54 -0.23 1.53
C ALA A 11 -22.29 0.64 2.55
N LYS A 12 -21.63 1.66 3.12
CA LYS A 12 -22.17 2.55 4.15
C LYS A 12 -22.70 1.80 5.39
N THR A 13 -22.05 0.69 5.76
CA THR A 13 -22.44 -0.11 6.93
C THR A 13 -21.72 0.32 8.21
N VAL A 14 -20.75 1.23 8.10
CA VAL A 14 -20.02 1.79 9.24
C VAL A 14 -20.75 3.04 9.73
N THR A 15 -21.13 3.04 11.01
CA THR A 15 -21.88 4.15 11.63
C THR A 15 -21.13 4.84 12.77
N ASP A 16 -20.13 4.19 13.35
CA ASP A 16 -19.37 4.73 14.49
C ASP A 16 -17.97 5.19 14.06
N SER A 17 -17.80 6.50 14.00
CA SER A 17 -16.50 7.16 13.79
C SER A 17 -16.35 8.45 14.60
N LEU A 18 -17.29 8.71 15.51
CA LEU A 18 -17.31 9.94 16.30
C LEU A 18 -16.00 10.09 17.09
N GLY A 19 -15.48 11.31 17.14
CA GLY A 19 -14.21 11.62 17.82
C GLY A 19 -12.94 11.19 17.08
N HIS A 20 -13.06 10.47 15.95
CA HIS A 20 -11.92 10.13 15.12
C HIS A 20 -11.76 11.18 14.01
N LEU A 21 -10.59 11.79 13.96
CA LEU A 21 -10.32 12.93 13.07
C LEU A 21 -9.31 12.58 11.97
N ILE A 22 -8.57 11.47 12.14
CA ILE A 22 -7.54 11.02 11.21
C ILE A 22 -7.90 9.61 10.73
N TYR A 23 -7.62 9.32 9.47
CA TYR A 23 -7.82 8.00 8.87
C TYR A 23 -6.61 7.56 8.07
N VAL A 24 -6.34 6.25 8.11
CA VAL A 24 -5.20 5.62 7.41
C VAL A 24 -5.73 4.50 6.53
N VAL A 25 -5.45 4.55 5.23
CA VAL A 25 -5.85 3.51 4.27
C VAL A 25 -4.66 2.61 3.96
N ARG A 26 -4.82 1.28 4.11
CA ARG A 26 -3.73 0.31 3.93
C ARG A 26 -4.17 -1.05 3.40
N ALA A 27 -3.22 -1.80 2.84
CA ALA A 27 -3.37 -3.21 2.52
C ALA A 27 -2.26 -4.03 3.19
N GLY A 28 -2.61 -4.78 4.24
CA GLY A 28 -1.62 -5.38 5.14
C GLY A 28 -0.80 -4.28 5.83
N ASP A 29 0.53 -4.36 5.70
CA ASP A 29 1.47 -3.37 6.25
C ASP A 29 1.73 -2.18 5.32
N LEU A 30 1.26 -2.24 4.07
CA LEU A 30 1.48 -1.15 3.12
C LEU A 30 0.46 -0.03 3.34
N ILE A 31 0.94 1.13 3.80
CA ILE A 31 0.12 2.32 3.98
C ILE A 31 0.01 3.09 2.66
N PHE A 32 -1.21 3.25 2.15
CA PHE A 32 -1.45 4.01 0.94
C PHE A 32 -1.60 5.50 1.21
N TYR A 33 -2.34 5.85 2.26
CA TYR A 33 -2.72 7.24 2.49
C TYR A 33 -3.01 7.50 3.96
N VAL A 34 -2.64 8.68 4.43
CA VAL A 34 -3.06 9.25 5.71
C VAL A 34 -3.85 10.52 5.38
N GLY A 35 -5.01 10.70 5.99
CA GLY A 35 -5.81 11.90 5.81
C GLY A 35 -6.51 12.31 7.08
N GLN A 36 -7.01 13.54 7.10
CA GLN A 36 -7.76 14.07 8.23
C GLN A 36 -9.10 14.68 7.82
N SER A 37 -10.00 14.83 8.79
CA SER A 37 -11.30 15.49 8.65
C SER A 37 -11.74 16.11 9.97
N ARG A 38 -12.01 17.43 9.98
CA ARG A 38 -12.54 18.14 11.16
C ARG A 38 -14.01 17.85 11.45
N ARG A 39 -14.75 17.32 10.46
CA ARG A 39 -16.20 17.12 10.55
C ARG A 39 -16.53 15.65 10.78
N ASP A 40 -16.14 14.84 9.80
CA ASP A 40 -16.45 13.42 9.74
C ASP A 40 -15.51 12.72 8.76
N VAL A 41 -14.82 11.68 9.23
CA VAL A 41 -13.89 10.90 8.42
C VAL A 41 -14.62 10.04 7.38
N LEU A 42 -15.86 9.60 7.65
CA LEU A 42 -16.65 8.81 6.72
C LEU A 42 -17.05 9.62 5.49
N THR A 43 -17.61 10.82 5.71
CA THR A 43 -17.95 11.77 4.64
C THR A 43 -16.71 12.11 3.82
N ARG A 44 -15.58 12.43 4.47
CA ARG A 44 -14.34 12.75 3.75
C ARG A 44 -13.83 11.59 2.91
N PHE A 45 -13.89 10.37 3.44
CA PHE A 45 -13.53 9.17 2.68
C PHE A 45 -14.45 8.98 1.46
N ALA A 46 -15.77 9.16 1.62
CA ALA A 46 -16.72 9.09 0.53
C ALA A 46 -16.42 10.13 -0.57
N GLU A 47 -16.04 11.36 -0.20
CA GLU A 47 -15.61 12.38 -1.16
C GLU A 47 -14.41 11.93 -1.99
N HIS A 48 -13.42 11.26 -1.39
CA HIS A 48 -12.26 10.72 -2.12
C HIS A 48 -12.69 9.73 -3.21
N VAL A 49 -13.67 8.88 -2.92
CA VAL A 49 -14.18 7.88 -3.86
C VAL A 49 -15.05 8.51 -4.95
N GLN A 50 -15.85 9.52 -4.62
CA GLN A 50 -16.76 10.18 -5.58
C GLN A 50 -16.03 11.16 -6.51
N LYS A 51 -15.06 11.90 -5.99
CA LYS A 51 -14.30 12.91 -6.74
C LYS A 51 -13.03 12.29 -7.35
N PRO A 52 -12.43 12.91 -8.39
CA PRO A 52 -11.15 12.46 -8.94
C PRO A 52 -10.00 12.78 -7.97
N SER A 53 -9.87 11.97 -6.91
CA SER A 53 -8.70 11.98 -6.02
C SER A 53 -7.77 10.80 -6.34
N ARG A 54 -6.48 10.93 -6.02
CA ARG A 54 -5.52 9.82 -6.20
C ARG A 54 -5.90 8.58 -5.40
N LEU A 55 -6.38 8.75 -4.17
CA LEU A 55 -6.86 7.66 -3.33
C LEU A 55 -8.07 6.95 -3.97
N GLY A 56 -9.09 7.71 -4.38
CA GLY A 56 -10.27 7.15 -5.03
C GLY A 56 -9.94 6.43 -6.35
N GLN A 57 -9.03 7.00 -7.15
CA GLN A 57 -8.53 6.36 -8.37
C GLN A 57 -7.80 5.05 -8.05
N LEU A 58 -6.92 5.02 -7.03
CA LEU A 58 -6.20 3.82 -6.62
C LEU A 58 -7.18 2.71 -6.19
N ILE A 59 -8.19 3.05 -5.38
CA ILE A 59 -9.24 2.11 -4.95
C ILE A 59 -9.97 1.53 -6.17
N ARG A 60 -10.43 2.37 -7.10
CA ARG A 60 -11.16 1.91 -8.29
C ARG A 60 -10.32 1.03 -9.20
N LEU A 61 -9.05 1.38 -9.44
CA LEU A 61 -8.16 0.63 -10.32
C LEU A 61 -7.85 -0.78 -9.81
N ASN A 62 -7.90 -0.99 -8.49
CA ASN A 62 -7.60 -2.26 -7.85
C ASN A 62 -8.85 -3.01 -7.34
N ALA A 63 -10.04 -2.56 -7.71
CA ALA A 63 -11.27 -3.30 -7.44
C ALA A 63 -11.29 -4.64 -8.20
N PRO A 64 -11.87 -5.72 -7.63
CA PRO A 64 -12.56 -5.76 -6.33
C PRO A 64 -11.62 -5.95 -5.13
N ALA A 65 -10.35 -6.29 -5.33
CA ALA A 65 -9.40 -6.58 -4.25
C ALA A 65 -9.18 -5.40 -3.28
N SER A 66 -9.47 -4.17 -3.71
CA SER A 66 -9.45 -2.98 -2.87
C SER A 66 -10.53 -2.93 -1.80
N HIS A 67 -11.58 -3.76 -1.90
CA HIS A 67 -12.63 -3.81 -0.89
C HIS A 67 -12.16 -4.43 0.42
N ASP A 68 -11.16 -5.31 0.37
CA ASP A 68 -10.55 -5.95 1.54
C ASP A 68 -9.45 -5.09 2.19
N TRP A 69 -9.15 -3.92 1.61
CA TRP A 69 -8.24 -2.97 2.23
C TRP A 69 -8.84 -2.41 3.52
N LEU A 70 -7.97 -2.04 4.44
CA LEU A 70 -8.36 -1.54 5.76
C LEU A 70 -8.27 -0.03 5.81
N VAL A 71 -9.18 0.56 6.56
CA VAL A 71 -9.19 1.96 6.95
C VAL A 71 -9.21 2.03 8.47
N ASP A 72 -8.11 2.52 9.04
CA ASP A 72 -7.99 2.73 10.48
C ASP A 72 -8.34 4.18 10.80
N PHE A 73 -9.29 4.39 11.70
CA PHE A 73 -9.67 5.68 12.24
C PHE A 73 -8.97 5.92 13.57
N TYR A 74 -8.35 7.08 13.70
CA TYR A 74 -7.58 7.51 14.87
C TYR A 74 -8.24 8.73 15.51
N ALA A 75 -8.43 8.65 16.83
CA ALA A 75 -8.61 9.85 17.63
C ALA A 75 -7.25 10.56 17.79
N LEU A 76 -7.26 11.85 18.16
CA LEU A 76 -6.00 12.57 18.37
C LEU A 76 -5.14 11.89 19.46
N ALA A 77 -5.75 11.40 20.54
CA ALA A 77 -5.04 10.70 21.60
C ALA A 77 -4.23 9.49 21.08
N ASP A 78 -4.77 8.76 20.08
CA ASP A 78 -4.08 7.61 19.46
C ASP A 78 -2.80 8.03 18.70
N CYS A 79 -2.70 9.30 18.29
CA CYS A 79 -1.60 9.81 17.48
C CYS A 79 -0.37 10.26 18.30
N THR A 80 -0.50 10.29 19.63
CA THR A 80 0.51 10.85 20.55
C THR A 80 1.91 10.25 20.33
N ALA A 81 2.01 8.94 20.08
CA ALA A 81 3.28 8.27 19.86
C ALA A 81 4.02 8.76 18.61
N PHE A 82 3.30 8.99 17.51
CA PHE A 82 3.89 9.51 16.26
C PHE A 82 4.40 10.93 16.42
N VAL A 83 3.60 11.77 17.10
CA VAL A 83 4.01 13.15 17.39
C VAL A 83 5.27 13.15 18.25
N ARG A 84 5.38 12.25 19.27
CA ARG A 84 6.56 12.12 20.15
C ARG A 84 7.82 11.78 19.38
N GLN A 85 7.71 10.88 18.42
CA GLN A 85 8.82 10.49 17.61
C GLN A 85 9.32 11.62 16.69
N LYS A 86 8.40 12.46 16.17
CA LYS A 86 8.76 13.53 15.23
C LYS A 86 9.48 14.70 15.91
N SER A 87 9.26 14.97 17.19
CA SER A 87 9.84 16.13 17.88
C SER A 87 10.52 15.76 19.20
N LEU A 88 11.86 15.68 19.17
CA LEU A 88 12.71 15.56 20.37
C LEU A 88 12.53 16.76 21.32
N PHE A 89 12.11 17.92 20.81
CA PHE A 89 11.93 19.16 21.58
C PHE A 89 10.48 19.44 22.01
N ALA A 90 9.50 18.67 21.53
CA ALA A 90 8.10 18.85 21.95
C ALA A 90 7.83 18.39 23.40
N LEU A 91 8.83 17.78 24.09
CA LEU A 91 8.82 17.35 25.50
C LEU A 91 8.30 18.37 26.51
N GLN A 92 8.30 19.65 26.19
CA GLN A 92 7.78 20.69 27.10
C GLN A 92 6.40 21.26 26.69
N ALA A 93 5.85 20.94 25.51
CA ALA A 93 4.59 21.50 24.99
C ALA A 93 3.49 20.45 24.69
N TRP A 94 3.70 19.18 25.09
CA TRP A 94 2.83 18.02 24.77
C TRP A 94 1.35 18.14 25.06
N GLN A 95 0.93 19.08 25.90
CA GLN A 95 -0.44 19.09 26.38
C GLN A 95 -1.45 19.39 25.26
N HIS A 96 -1.05 19.97 24.13
CA HIS A 96 -1.98 20.42 23.08
C HIS A 96 -1.37 20.33 21.67
N PHE A 97 -1.24 19.13 21.09
CA PHE A 97 -0.99 19.02 19.64
C PHE A 97 -2.31 19.02 18.87
N ASP A 98 -2.31 19.64 17.70
CA ASP A 98 -3.48 19.70 16.83
C ASP A 98 -3.51 18.57 15.80
N MET A 99 -4.59 18.52 15.04
CA MET A 99 -4.84 17.52 14.01
C MET A 99 -3.80 17.58 12.88
N ASP A 100 -3.36 18.78 12.49
CA ASP A 100 -2.38 18.98 11.42
C ASP A 100 -1.01 18.44 11.84
N MET A 101 -0.59 18.69 13.09
CA MET A 101 0.63 18.12 13.66
C MET A 101 0.56 16.59 13.71
N ALA A 102 -0.57 16.03 14.10
CA ALA A 102 -0.78 14.58 14.15
C ALA A 102 -0.72 13.94 12.77
N GLU A 103 -1.44 14.47 11.77
CA GLU A 103 -1.39 14.01 10.38
C GLU A 103 0.04 14.03 9.85
N GLN A 104 0.74 15.16 9.99
CA GLN A 104 2.11 15.27 9.50
C GLN A 104 3.09 14.31 10.23
N ALA A 105 2.89 14.06 11.52
CA ALA A 105 3.69 13.10 12.27
C ALA A 105 3.47 11.67 11.78
N MET A 106 2.21 11.31 11.51
CA MET A 106 1.86 10.01 10.95
C MET A 106 2.40 9.84 9.53
N ILE A 107 2.29 10.85 8.67
CA ILE A 107 2.87 10.82 7.31
C ILE A 107 4.38 10.61 7.38
N ALA A 108 5.09 11.35 8.24
CA ALA A 108 6.54 11.21 8.38
C ALA A 108 6.96 9.82 8.88
N ALA A 109 6.21 9.26 9.83
CA ALA A 109 6.51 7.95 10.41
C ALA A 109 6.14 6.78 9.47
N MET A 110 4.97 6.83 8.84
CA MET A 110 4.40 5.74 8.05
C MET A 110 4.82 5.79 6.57
N ARG A 111 5.27 6.95 6.08
CA ARG A 111 5.68 7.17 4.68
C ARG A 111 4.67 6.61 3.66
N PRO A 112 3.39 7.03 3.73
CA PRO A 112 2.35 6.50 2.86
C PRO A 112 2.68 6.69 1.37
N VAL A 113 2.10 5.86 0.51
CA VAL A 113 2.36 5.91 -0.93
C VAL A 113 1.90 7.21 -1.59
N LEU A 114 0.74 7.73 -1.18
CA LEU A 114 0.02 8.78 -1.93
C LEU A 114 0.14 10.19 -1.34
N ASN A 115 0.52 10.36 -0.06
CA ASN A 115 0.81 11.69 0.48
C ASN A 115 2.16 12.15 -0.06
N LEU A 116 2.16 13.21 -0.85
CA LEU A 116 3.40 13.83 -1.33
C LEU A 116 3.87 14.94 -0.39
N ASP A 117 2.93 15.68 0.18
CA ASP A 117 3.23 16.72 1.16
C ASP A 117 3.66 16.07 2.48
N PHE A 118 4.66 16.69 3.13
CA PHE A 118 5.23 16.24 4.41
C PHE A 118 5.81 14.81 4.40
N ASN A 119 6.02 14.24 3.21
CA ASN A 119 6.53 12.90 3.01
C ASN A 119 7.80 12.96 2.16
N GLU A 120 8.96 13.15 2.81
CA GLU A 120 10.25 13.27 2.12
C GLU A 120 10.61 12.04 1.28
N LYS A 121 10.14 10.86 1.70
CA LYS A 121 10.48 9.58 1.08
C LYS A 121 9.24 8.67 1.02
N PRO A 122 8.27 8.95 0.13
CA PRO A 122 7.06 8.14 0.01
C PRO A 122 7.40 6.68 -0.29
N THR A 123 6.68 5.75 0.33
CA THR A 123 6.83 4.33 0.01
C THR A 123 6.43 4.12 -1.46
N PRO A 124 7.27 3.47 -2.29
CA PRO A 124 6.91 3.21 -3.68
C PRO A 124 5.73 2.24 -3.76
N LEU A 125 4.78 2.52 -4.65
CA LEU A 125 3.66 1.60 -4.91
C LEU A 125 4.20 0.26 -5.45
N PRO A 126 3.96 -0.89 -4.81
CA PRO A 126 4.45 -2.17 -5.32
C PRO A 126 3.83 -2.53 -6.67
N ALA A 127 4.58 -3.27 -7.50
CA ALA A 127 4.17 -3.63 -8.87
C ALA A 127 2.87 -4.45 -8.95
N ARG A 128 2.48 -5.13 -7.86
CA ARG A 128 1.21 -5.88 -7.79
C ARG A 128 -0.03 -4.98 -7.84
N TYR A 129 0.10 -3.69 -7.51
CA TYR A 129 -0.99 -2.74 -7.57
C TYR A 129 -1.01 -2.02 -8.92
N ARG A 130 -2.21 -1.80 -9.45
CA ARG A 130 -2.44 -0.93 -10.61
C ARG A 130 -2.42 0.51 -10.14
N GLY A 131 -1.93 1.42 -10.99
CA GLY A 131 -2.03 2.86 -10.74
C GLY A 131 -0.79 3.68 -11.06
N HIS A 132 0.37 3.08 -11.30
CA HIS A 132 1.61 3.85 -11.53
C HIS A 132 1.46 4.91 -12.62
N ALA A 133 0.97 4.54 -13.80
CA ALA A 133 0.77 5.48 -14.89
C ALA A 133 -0.37 6.47 -14.60
N ALA A 134 -1.55 5.98 -14.17
CA ALA A 134 -2.73 6.80 -13.95
C ALA A 134 -2.55 7.84 -12.83
N LEU A 135 -1.78 7.49 -11.80
CA LEU A 135 -1.52 8.33 -10.63
C LEU A 135 -0.22 9.14 -10.74
N GLN A 136 0.50 9.01 -11.87
CA GLN A 136 1.81 9.62 -12.10
C GLN A 136 2.83 9.27 -11.00
N LEU A 137 2.78 8.03 -10.50
CA LEU A 137 3.72 7.53 -9.51
C LEU A 137 4.96 6.95 -10.21
N PRO A 138 6.14 7.02 -9.57
CA PRO A 138 7.34 6.37 -10.09
C PRO A 138 7.04 4.92 -10.42
N LYS A 139 7.41 4.47 -11.63
CA LYS A 139 7.29 3.06 -11.99
C LYS A 139 7.97 2.23 -10.90
N PRO A 140 7.40 1.07 -10.53
CA PRO A 140 8.05 0.25 -9.54
C PRO A 140 9.42 -0.06 -10.12
N VAL A 141 10.47 0.27 -9.37
CA VAL A 141 11.78 -0.28 -9.65
C VAL A 141 11.59 -1.75 -9.36
N SER A 142 11.14 -2.49 -10.38
CA SER A 142 11.32 -3.92 -10.40
C SER A 142 12.81 -4.03 -10.16
N ASN A 143 13.21 -4.54 -8.98
CA ASN A 143 14.56 -5.03 -8.81
C ASN A 143 14.66 -6.10 -9.88
N VAL A 144 15.10 -5.64 -11.06
CA VAL A 144 15.07 -6.39 -12.29
C VAL A 144 15.73 -7.69 -11.91
N SER A 145 15.00 -8.79 -12.11
CA SER A 145 15.61 -10.11 -12.07
C SER A 145 16.94 -9.97 -12.81
N PRO A 146 18.09 -10.39 -12.26
CA PRO A 146 19.45 -9.96 -12.65
C PRO A 146 19.83 -10.22 -14.13
N THR A 147 18.89 -10.64 -14.95
CA THR A 147 19.04 -10.98 -16.34
C THR A 147 18.60 -9.84 -17.25
N THR A 148 19.56 -9.36 -18.02
CA THR A 148 19.50 -8.20 -18.93
C THR A 148 18.86 -8.52 -20.29
N SER A 149 18.47 -9.76 -20.59
CA SER A 149 18.00 -10.14 -21.92
C SER A 149 16.49 -9.87 -22.15
N PRO A 150 16.08 -9.40 -23.35
CA PRO A 150 14.67 -9.31 -23.72
C PRO A 150 13.92 -10.66 -23.65
N GLN A 151 14.62 -11.76 -23.90
CA GLN A 151 14.06 -13.12 -23.86
C GLN A 151 13.65 -13.51 -22.43
N ASP A 152 14.46 -13.13 -21.44
CA ASP A 152 14.14 -13.35 -20.04
C ASP A 152 12.89 -12.57 -19.61
N ARG A 153 12.73 -11.33 -20.07
CA ARG A 153 11.52 -10.53 -19.78
C ARG A 153 10.26 -11.18 -20.34
N ILE A 154 10.32 -11.67 -21.58
CA ILE A 154 9.20 -12.38 -22.22
C ILE A 154 8.86 -13.64 -21.41
N TRP A 155 9.88 -14.38 -20.98
CA TRP A 155 9.70 -15.59 -20.18
C TRP A 155 9.09 -15.30 -18.80
N LEU A 156 9.59 -14.30 -18.08
CA LEU A 156 9.05 -13.84 -16.80
C LEU A 156 7.58 -13.41 -16.90
N ASN A 157 7.20 -12.72 -17.98
CA ASN A 157 5.81 -12.36 -18.24
C ASN A 157 4.94 -13.61 -18.45
N ARG A 158 5.42 -14.61 -19.21
CA ARG A 158 4.71 -15.89 -19.39
C ARG A 158 4.53 -16.64 -18.07
N MET A 159 5.54 -16.66 -17.21
CA MET A 159 5.46 -17.24 -15.86
C MET A 159 4.34 -16.58 -15.03
N SER A 160 4.32 -15.24 -14.99
CA SER A 160 3.31 -14.47 -14.25
C SER A 160 1.89 -14.74 -14.76
N LEU A 161 1.70 -14.78 -16.09
CA LEU A 161 0.41 -15.13 -16.71
C LEU A 161 -0.08 -16.54 -16.35
N GLN A 162 0.85 -17.46 -16.07
CA GLN A 162 0.56 -18.82 -15.64
C GLN A 162 0.44 -18.94 -14.12
N GLY A 163 0.45 -17.85 -13.36
CA GLY A 163 0.24 -17.84 -11.92
C GLY A 163 1.48 -18.14 -11.08
N TRP A 164 2.68 -18.04 -11.67
CA TRP A 164 3.95 -18.15 -10.96
C TRP A 164 4.47 -16.78 -10.54
N VAL A 165 4.89 -16.66 -9.28
CA VAL A 165 5.51 -15.46 -8.71
C VAL A 165 6.82 -15.86 -8.05
N TYR A 166 7.88 -15.07 -8.19
CA TYR A 166 9.12 -15.31 -7.45
C TYR A 166 9.22 -14.40 -6.23
N GLU A 167 9.87 -14.91 -5.21
CA GLU A 167 10.15 -14.25 -3.94
C GLU A 167 11.64 -14.45 -3.64
N LYS A 168 12.33 -13.40 -3.20
CA LYS A 168 13.69 -13.53 -2.68
C LYS A 168 13.62 -13.76 -1.17
N THR A 169 14.08 -14.91 -0.72
CA THR A 169 14.21 -15.25 0.70
C THR A 169 15.69 -15.35 1.04
N GLY A 170 16.26 -14.26 1.57
CA GLY A 170 17.70 -14.12 1.77
C GLY A 170 18.46 -14.11 0.44
N THR A 171 19.40 -15.04 0.26
CA THR A 171 20.18 -15.21 -0.97
C THR A 171 19.50 -16.09 -2.02
N ARG A 172 18.34 -16.68 -1.70
CA ARG A 172 17.65 -17.64 -2.57
C ARG A 172 16.44 -17.01 -3.24
N THR A 173 16.23 -17.36 -4.50
CA THR A 173 14.98 -17.06 -5.22
C THR A 173 14.10 -18.31 -5.19
N ILE A 174 12.87 -18.16 -4.70
CA ILE A 174 11.85 -19.21 -4.65
C ILE A 174 10.69 -18.78 -5.54
N TRP A 175 10.24 -19.67 -6.41
CA TRP A 175 9.08 -19.52 -7.28
C TRP A 175 7.89 -20.23 -6.65
N ARG A 176 6.76 -19.54 -6.55
CA ARG A 176 5.51 -20.05 -5.99
C ARG A 176 4.42 -19.99 -7.06
N HIS A 177 3.71 -21.08 -7.23
CA HIS A 177 2.50 -21.15 -8.05
C HIS A 177 1.25 -21.12 -7.17
N ARG A 178 0.14 -20.60 -7.70
CA ARG A 178 -1.17 -20.60 -7.00
C ARG A 178 -1.71 -21.98 -6.61
N SER A 179 -1.20 -23.07 -7.21
CA SER A 179 -1.53 -24.46 -6.81
C SER A 179 -0.85 -24.88 -5.50
N GLY A 180 0.02 -24.04 -4.92
CA GLY A 180 0.86 -24.39 -3.78
C GLY A 180 2.22 -24.98 -4.16
N LYS A 181 2.44 -25.30 -5.44
CA LYS A 181 3.73 -25.78 -5.94
C LYS A 181 4.80 -24.70 -5.79
N THR A 182 6.00 -25.12 -5.37
CA THR A 182 7.17 -24.25 -5.27
C THR A 182 8.36 -24.82 -6.02
N LEU A 183 9.18 -23.96 -6.60
CA LEU A 183 10.41 -24.31 -7.31
C LEU A 183 11.53 -23.34 -6.92
N THR A 184 12.74 -23.85 -6.78
CA THR A 184 13.96 -23.03 -6.62
C THR A 184 14.41 -22.46 -7.95
N GLU A 185 15.30 -21.46 -7.95
CA GLU A 185 15.91 -20.95 -9.20
C GLU A 185 16.61 -22.06 -9.98
N ALA A 186 17.27 -23.01 -9.31
CA ALA A 186 17.94 -24.13 -9.95
C ALA A 186 16.95 -25.05 -10.67
N GLU A 187 15.77 -25.30 -10.09
CA GLU A 187 14.71 -26.09 -10.72
C GLU A 187 14.00 -25.32 -11.85
N MET A 188 14.00 -23.99 -11.78
CA MET A 188 13.45 -23.13 -12.82
C MET A 188 14.36 -22.95 -14.04
N ALA A 189 15.68 -23.03 -13.84
CA ALA A 189 16.67 -22.76 -14.87
C ALA A 189 16.45 -23.58 -16.18
N PRO A 190 16.14 -24.90 -16.15
CA PRO A 190 15.89 -25.67 -17.38
C PRO A 190 14.70 -25.14 -18.19
N TYR A 191 13.61 -24.74 -17.52
CA TYR A 191 12.43 -24.18 -18.17
C TYR A 191 12.76 -22.83 -18.82
N ARG A 192 13.57 -22.03 -18.12
CA ARG A 192 14.06 -20.74 -18.59
C ARG A 192 14.92 -20.88 -19.85
N TYR A 193 15.93 -21.77 -19.83
CA TYR A 193 16.78 -22.02 -20.99
C TYR A 193 16.00 -22.59 -22.18
N ALA A 194 14.97 -23.40 -21.93
CA ALA A 194 14.10 -23.94 -22.97
C ALA A 194 13.01 -22.96 -23.44
N GLY A 195 12.86 -21.78 -22.83
CA GLY A 195 11.77 -20.84 -23.12
C GLY A 195 10.36 -21.38 -22.79
N ARG A 196 10.27 -22.39 -21.90
CA ARG A 196 9.03 -23.08 -21.49
C ARG A 196 8.61 -22.65 -20.08
N VAL A 197 7.34 -22.85 -19.74
CA VAL A 197 6.81 -22.62 -18.38
C VAL A 197 6.55 -23.97 -17.71
N PRO A 198 6.90 -24.17 -16.42
CA PRO A 198 6.57 -25.39 -15.70
C PRO A 198 5.06 -25.58 -15.60
N ARG A 199 4.61 -26.83 -15.74
CA ARG A 199 3.20 -27.18 -15.48
C ARG A 199 2.94 -27.11 -13.97
N ALA A 200 1.80 -26.51 -13.63
CA ALA A 200 1.26 -26.31 -12.29
C ALA A 200 1.08 -27.62 -11.52
#